data_AF-A0A1B6J9D9-F1
#
_entry.id   AF-A0A1B6J9D9-F1
#
_cell.length_a   1.000
_cell.length_b   1.000
_cell.length_c   1.000
_cell.angle_alpha   90.00
_cell.angle_beta   90.00
_cell.angle_gamma   90.00
#
_symmetry.space_group_name_H-M   'P 1'
#
loop_
_entity.id
_entity.type
_entity.pdbx_description
1 polymer ?
#
loop_
_entity_poly.entity_id
_entity_poly.type
_entity_poly.pdbx_seq_one_letter_code
_entity_poly.pdbx_strand_id
1 'polypeptide(L)'
;KVFSKLKETEKECGNNIGEEVQLGFEVEGWHPLVTVCYYRSRAETLHASHILFGSSLLGAEIKEKKNYFIKGPSSIYPGVNPASSYKQKNQRKVLSQLLGDE
;
A
#
# COMPACT_ATOMS: atom_id res chain seq x y z
N LYS A 1 -7.17 27.36 15.64
CA LYS A 1 -6.21 26.41 15.02
C LYS A 1 -6.62 25.02 15.47
N VAL A 2 -6.89 24.09 14.54
CA VAL A 2 -7.27 22.72 14.90
C VAL A 2 -5.98 21.94 15.14
N PHE A 3 -5.87 21.27 16.29
CA PHE A 3 -4.72 20.45 16.66
C PHE A 3 -5.11 18.98 16.61
N SER A 4 -4.17 18.13 16.21
CA SER A 4 -4.38 16.69 16.27
C SER A 4 -4.51 16.24 17.73
N LYS A 5 -5.38 15.27 17.97
CA LYS A 5 -5.63 14.64 19.25
C LYS A 5 -5.41 13.14 19.13
N LEU A 6 -5.10 12.51 20.26
CA LEU A 6 -5.12 11.06 20.41
C LEU A 6 -6.47 10.67 21.01
N LYS A 7 -7.04 9.58 20.52
CA LYS A 7 -8.26 8.96 21.02
C LYS A 7 -8.02 7.47 21.18
N GLU A 8 -8.15 6.99 22.41
CA GLU A 8 -8.15 5.55 22.67
C GLU A 8 -9.44 4.95 22.10
N THR A 9 -9.34 3.74 21.53
CA THR A 9 -10.50 2.97 21.12
C THR A 9 -10.68 1.79 22.07
N GLU A 10 -11.90 1.27 22.16
CA GLU A 10 -12.21 0.09 22.98
C GLU A 10 -11.84 -1.23 22.26
N LYS A 11 -11.08 -1.15 21.18
CA LYS A 11 -10.82 -2.28 20.29
C LYS A 11 -9.43 -2.85 20.52
N GLU A 12 -9.37 -4.16 20.73
CA GLU A 12 -8.12 -4.91 20.81
C GLU A 12 -7.55 -5.19 19.42
N CYS A 13 -6.22 -5.35 19.34
CA CYS A 13 -5.50 -5.61 18.11
C CYS A 13 -4.24 -6.48 18.37
N GLY A 14 -3.61 -6.94 17.29
CA GLY A 14 -2.37 -7.71 17.38
C GLY A 14 -2.50 -9.02 18.16
N ASN A 15 -3.58 -9.78 17.99
CA ASN A 15 -3.90 -10.98 18.78
C ASN A 15 -4.12 -10.69 20.28
N ASN A 16 -4.87 -9.63 20.59
CA ASN A 16 -5.31 -9.25 21.94
C ASN A 16 -4.19 -8.85 22.91
N ILE A 17 -2.98 -8.59 22.42
CA ILE A 17 -1.90 -8.02 23.24
C ILE A 17 -1.81 -6.50 23.13
N GLY A 18 -2.44 -5.90 22.11
CA GLY A 18 -2.43 -4.46 21.86
C GLY A 18 -3.83 -3.84 21.92
N GLU A 19 -3.84 -2.53 22.08
CA GLU A 19 -5.03 -1.67 22.01
C GLU A 19 -4.94 -0.77 20.77
N GLU A 20 -6.06 -0.57 20.08
CA GLU A 20 -6.14 0.34 18.96
C GLU A 20 -6.30 1.78 19.47
N VAL A 21 -5.41 2.67 19.06
CA VAL A 21 -5.46 4.11 19.34
C VAL A 21 -5.47 4.89 18.03
N GLN A 22 -6.19 6.00 17.99
CA GLN A 22 -6.36 6.80 16.78
C GLN A 22 -5.80 8.21 16.99
N LEU A 23 -5.04 8.68 16.02
CA LEU A 23 -4.62 10.08 15.91
C LEU A 23 -5.52 10.76 14.88
N GLY A 24 -6.11 11.89 15.22
CA GLY A 24 -7.12 12.54 14.39
C GLY A 24 -7.44 13.97 14.82
N PHE A 25 -8.51 14.53 14.26
CA PHE A 25 -9.02 15.86 14.62
C PHE A 25 -10.44 15.76 15.16
N GLU A 26 -10.74 16.55 16.19
CA GLU A 26 -12.08 16.72 16.75
C GLU A 26 -12.62 18.09 16.31
N VAL A 27 -13.54 18.09 15.34
CA VAL A 27 -14.12 19.32 14.79
C VAL A 27 -15.65 19.23 14.78
N GLU A 28 -16.23 18.55 13.79
CA GLU A 28 -17.67 18.23 13.69
C GLU A 28 -17.86 16.71 13.81
N GLY A 29 -17.22 16.15 14.83
CA GLY A 29 -17.03 14.72 14.99
C GLY A 29 -15.56 14.32 14.85
N TRP A 30 -15.34 13.02 15.04
CA TRP A 30 -14.00 12.43 15.06
C TRP A 30 -13.56 12.04 13.65
N HIS A 31 -12.44 12.62 13.21
CA HIS A 31 -11.83 12.31 11.91
C HIS A 31 -10.46 11.64 12.12
N PRO A 32 -10.37 10.30 12.04
CA PRO A 32 -9.11 9.59 12.21
C PRO A 32 -8.19 9.79 11.00
N LEU A 33 -6.89 9.97 11.25
CA LEU A 33 -5.84 10.07 10.24
C LEU A 33 -4.94 8.84 10.24
N VAL A 34 -4.53 8.43 11.45
CA VAL A 34 -3.65 7.28 11.67
C VAL A 34 -4.25 6.43 12.78
N THR A 35 -4.37 5.14 12.52
CA THR A 35 -4.77 4.14 13.51
C THR A 35 -3.54 3.32 13.87
N VAL A 36 -3.27 3.17 15.16
CA VAL A 36 -2.08 2.51 15.69
C VAL A 36 -2.52 1.36 16.58
N CYS A 37 -1.95 0.18 16.37
CA CYS A 37 -2.04 -0.91 17.33
C CYS A 37 -0.86 -0.80 18.30
N TYR A 38 -1.14 -0.47 19.55
CA TYR A 38 -0.13 -0.15 20.56
C TYR A 38 -0.12 -1.20 21.68
N TYR A 39 1.06 -1.71 21.99
CA TYR A 39 1.28 -2.61 23.11
C TYR A 39 1.80 -1.83 24.32
N ARG A 40 0.86 -1.38 25.16
CA ARG A 40 1.12 -0.46 26.27
C ARG A 40 2.19 -0.94 27.26
N SER A 41 2.20 -2.21 27.62
CA SER A 41 3.13 -2.72 28.65
C SER A 41 4.59 -2.73 28.19
N ARG A 42 4.84 -2.80 26.88
CA ARG A 42 6.18 -2.74 26.28
C ARG A 42 6.50 -1.41 25.61
N ALA A 43 5.56 -0.47 25.63
CA ALA A 43 5.62 0.79 24.90
C ALA A 43 5.97 0.60 23.41
N GLU A 44 5.37 -0.42 22.78
CA GLU A 44 5.71 -0.86 21.43
C GLU A 44 4.56 -0.64 20.46
N THR A 45 4.86 -0.17 19.25
CA THR A 45 3.88 -0.11 18.15
C THR A 45 3.93 -1.40 17.35
N LEU A 46 2.85 -2.19 17.36
CA LEU A 46 2.78 -3.44 16.60
C LEU A 46 2.57 -3.17 15.11
N HIS A 47 1.65 -2.26 14.78
CA HIS A 47 1.48 -1.74 13.43
C HIS A 47 0.77 -0.38 13.45
N ALA A 48 0.86 0.35 12.35
CA ALA A 48 0.08 1.56 12.12
C ALA A 48 -0.51 1.54 10.70
N SER A 49 -1.75 2.00 10.56
CA SER A 49 -2.44 2.15 9.29
C SER A 49 -2.86 3.61 9.09
N HIS A 50 -2.74 4.08 7.86
CA HIS A 50 -3.18 5.41 7.44
C HIS A 50 -3.63 5.33 5.99
N ILE A 51 -4.61 6.16 5.61
CA ILE A 51 -5.14 6.18 4.25
C ILE A 51 -4.39 7.25 3.46
N LEU A 52 -3.75 6.84 2.37
CA LEU A 52 -3.18 7.75 1.38
C LEU A 52 -4.12 7.83 0.19
N PHE A 53 -4.56 9.04 -0.14
CA PHE A 53 -5.36 9.26 -1.34
C PHE A 53 -4.43 9.24 -2.55
N GLY A 54 -4.67 8.35 -3.52
CA GLY A 54 -3.78 8.21 -4.68
C GLY A 54 -3.57 9.52 -5.46
N SER A 55 -4.54 10.44 -5.44
CA SER A 55 -4.43 11.77 -6.04
C SER A 55 -3.37 12.67 -5.39
N SER A 56 -2.99 12.43 -4.13
CA SER A 56 -1.96 13.19 -3.42
C SER A 56 -0.55 12.60 -3.55
N LEU A 57 -0.40 11.42 -4.17
CA LEU A 57 0.89 10.77 -4.37
C LEU A 57 1.47 11.16 -5.74
N LEU A 58 2.55 11.94 -5.73
CA LEU A 58 3.36 12.19 -6.93
C LEU A 58 3.87 10.84 -7.48
N GLY A 59 3.43 10.47 -8.68
CA GLY A 59 3.77 9.19 -9.30
C GLY A 59 2.76 8.05 -9.09
N ALA A 60 1.58 8.32 -8.51
CA ALA A 60 0.49 7.34 -8.51
C ALA A 60 0.17 6.88 -9.94
N GLU A 61 0.10 5.56 -10.13
CA GLU A 61 -0.15 4.94 -11.44
C GLU A 61 -1.56 5.29 -11.92
N ILE A 62 -1.68 6.28 -12.81
CA ILE A 62 -2.92 6.54 -13.55
C ILE A 62 -2.97 5.52 -14.69
N LYS A 63 -3.75 4.46 -14.53
CA LYS A 63 -3.82 3.35 -15.50
C LYS A 63 -4.14 3.85 -16.91
N GLU A 64 -4.98 4.87 -17.08
CA GLU A 64 -5.30 5.41 -18.41
C GLU A 64 -4.15 6.19 -19.06
N LYS A 65 -3.16 6.65 -18.28
CA LYS A 65 -1.97 7.37 -18.79
C LYS A 65 -0.76 6.46 -18.99
N LYS A 66 -0.93 5.15 -18.77
CA LYS A 66 0.15 4.20 -19.00
C LYS A 66 0.40 4.08 -20.50
N ASN A 67 1.52 4.61 -20.96
CA ASN A 67 1.96 4.39 -22.33
C ASN A 67 2.04 2.89 -22.59
N TYR A 68 1.47 2.45 -23.70
CA TYR A 68 1.72 1.10 -24.19
C TYR A 68 3.22 0.91 -24.37
N PHE A 69 3.73 -0.30 -24.08
CA PHE A 69 5.12 -0.63 -24.36
C PHE A 69 5.41 -0.36 -25.83
N ILE A 70 6.33 0.58 -26.10
CA ILE A 70 6.79 0.87 -27.44
C ILE A 70 7.68 -0.30 -27.85
N LYS A 71 7.30 -1.00 -28.92
CA LYS A 71 8.11 -2.09 -29.47
C LYS A 71 9.39 -1.47 -30.05
N GLY A 72 10.53 -1.73 -29.42
CA GLY A 72 11.84 -1.38 -29.97
C GLY A 72 12.13 -2.13 -31.28
N PRO A 73 13.23 -1.80 -31.99
CA PRO A 73 13.56 -2.41 -33.27
C PRO A 73 13.62 -3.93 -33.17
N SER A 74 12.83 -4.63 -33.99
CA SER A 74 12.75 -6.11 -33.98
C SER A 74 14.03 -6.80 -34.45
N SER A 75 14.96 -6.05 -35.04
CA SER A 75 16.27 -6.53 -35.48
C SER A 75 17.20 -6.90 -34.32
N ILE A 76 16.98 -6.36 -33.12
CA ILE A 76 17.84 -6.61 -31.95
C ILE A 76 17.55 -7.98 -31.33
N TYR A 77 16.32 -8.49 -31.46
CA TYR A 77 15.91 -9.79 -30.93
C TYR A 77 15.08 -10.58 -31.95
N PRO A 78 15.71 -11.12 -33.01
CA PRO A 78 15.03 -11.90 -34.04
C PRO A 78 14.35 -13.13 -33.43
N GLY A 79 13.08 -13.34 -33.77
CA GLY A 79 12.27 -14.46 -33.26
C GLY A 79 11.64 -14.24 -31.87
N VAL A 80 12.01 -13.18 -31.16
CA VAL A 80 11.40 -12.83 -29.87
C VAL A 80 10.31 -11.78 -30.08
N ASN A 81 9.11 -12.02 -29.55
CA ASN A 81 8.06 -11.00 -29.47
C ASN A 81 8.05 -10.41 -28.06
N PRO A 82 8.63 -9.22 -27.82
CA PRO A 82 8.65 -8.63 -26.48
C PRO A 82 7.24 -8.43 -25.91
N ALA A 83 6.25 -8.17 -26.78
CA ALA A 83 4.87 -8.00 -26.35
C ALA A 83 4.25 -9.28 -25.76
N SER A 84 4.76 -10.47 -26.08
CA SER A 84 4.32 -11.71 -25.41
C SER A 84 5.00 -11.92 -24.06
N SER A 85 6.28 -11.55 -23.92
CA SER A 85 7.03 -11.65 -22.65
C SER A 85 6.49 -10.73 -21.56
N TYR A 86 6.06 -9.51 -21.90
CA TYR A 86 5.54 -8.53 -20.94
C TYR A 86 4.02 -8.61 -20.69
N LYS A 87 3.34 -9.68 -21.15
CA LYS A 87 1.93 -9.90 -20.76
C LYS A 87 1.83 -10.13 -19.27
N GLN A 88 0.78 -9.59 -18.64
CA GLN A 88 0.52 -9.75 -17.20
C GLN A 88 0.59 -11.22 -16.74
N LYS A 89 0.08 -12.15 -17.57
CA LYS A 89 0.16 -13.60 -17.30
C LYS A 89 1.61 -14.10 -17.16
N ASN A 90 2.52 -13.65 -18.03
CA ASN A 90 3.93 -14.05 -17.98
C ASN A 90 4.67 -13.35 -16.84
N GLN A 91 4.35 -12.08 -16.57
CA GLN A 91 4.91 -11.37 -15.42
C GLN A 91 4.54 -12.05 -14.10
N ARG A 92 3.28 -12.46 -13.93
CA ARG A 92 2.84 -13.23 -12.76
C ARG A 92 3.57 -14.57 -12.66
N LYS A 93 3.68 -15.31 -13.76
CA LYS A 93 4.39 -16.59 -13.80
C LYS A 93 5.85 -16.44 -13.37
N VAL A 94 6.57 -15.45 -13.92
CA VAL A 94 7.98 -15.20 -13.57
C VAL A 94 8.10 -14.75 -12.12
N LEU A 95 7.19 -13.92 -11.63
CA LEU A 95 7.17 -13.48 -10.24
C LEU A 95 6.98 -14.65 -9.28
N SER A 96 6.03 -15.56 -9.55
CA SER A 96 5.82 -16.78 -8.76
C SER A 96 7.07 -17.69 -8.76
N GLN A 97 7.73 -17.84 -9.91
CA GLN A 97 8.98 -18.61 -9.99
C GLN A 97 10.12 -18.01 -9.17
N LEU A 98 10.19 -16.68 -9.04
CA LEU A 98 11.23 -15.99 -8.28
C LEU A 98 10.98 -16.02 -6.77
N LEU A 99 9.71 -15.90 -6.36
CA LEU A 99 9.32 -15.87 -4.95
C LEU A 99 9.12 -17.27 -4.35
N GLY A 100 9.07 -18.30 -5.20
CA GLY A 100 8.53 -19.62 -4.85
C GLY A 100 7.02 -19.59 -4.95
N ASP A 101 6.44 -20.68 -5.45
CA ASP A 101 4.98 -20.88 -5.35
C ASP A 101 4.63 -21.01 -3.85
N GLU A 102 3.51 -20.40 -3.42
CA GLU A 102 2.92 -20.70 -2.09
C GLU A 102 2.65 -22.20 -1.94
#